data_AF-A0AAU8HQY5-F1
#
_entry.id   AF-A0AAU8HQY5-F1
#
_cell.length_a   1.000
_cell.length_b   1.000
_cell.length_c   1.000
_cell.angle_alpha   90.00
_cell.angle_beta   90.00
_cell.angle_gamma   90.00
#
_symmetry.space_group_name_H-M   'P 1'
#
loop_
_entity.id
_entity.type
_entity.pdbx_description
1 polymer ?
#
loop_
_entity_poly.entity_id
_entity_poly.type
_entity_poly.pdbx_seq_one_letter_code
_entity_poly.pdbx_strand_id
1 'polypeptide(L)'
;MYKRINVLLIVFLLIFAFLLAKVGYLSLFKHTQYSQQIVNQRMKTLIYNCNRGDILDRNLDSLLKTEETQGWASYCPENKKVIFSQEKADEAKPVTITKRKTDIANHLLGLINHHNLYSIFGYKGVSGIEAQYNDDLAAAPSKVSAFTDVYGELLSPEHFHDIKNPENETVVVLTIDSSLQQQVEYIVDKNDNMQQGAVIIMDPSTGEVLTMLSRPTHNYEQADDGSHINKAITIHKQYNPASLFKIVTSITAIENGYKLQDTFLCGGDSCPVVHGRVTLQEAFAYSCNEVFHEITTDIGPSEILKTASKLGLGKSTEVGLDFESKGKIPQIDTVSGIKGNRLLAMGQGQLEVTPIQIAKLTSIVANGGYNIHPNIVHYIGEKPTLPSSSIDFFNAKPIISLDTSNKLKKMMQSTISYGTAKDILYGGGAKTGTADNGLRWIAGFFPYENPKYVITILVENGQSPVKIMQEILSEIGL
;
A
#
# COMPACT_ATOMS: atom_id res chain seq x y z
N MET A 1 -60.81 16.98 54.36
CA MET A 1 -60.14 15.69 54.05
C MET A 1 -60.36 15.25 52.60
N TYR A 2 -61.60 15.23 52.10
CA TYR A 2 -61.96 14.75 50.76
C TYR A 2 -61.28 15.46 49.55
N LYS A 3 -61.05 16.78 49.59
CA LYS A 3 -60.38 17.49 48.47
C LYS A 3 -58.94 17.03 48.20
N ARG A 4 -58.18 16.69 49.25
CA ARG A 4 -56.79 16.19 49.09
C ARG A 4 -56.76 14.77 48.53
N ILE A 5 -57.75 13.95 48.90
CA ILE A 5 -57.93 12.58 48.40
C ILE A 5 -58.26 12.60 46.90
N ASN A 6 -59.16 13.49 46.45
CA ASN A 6 -59.52 13.58 45.03
C ASN A 6 -58.36 14.06 44.16
N VAL A 7 -57.53 14.99 44.65
CA VAL A 7 -56.32 15.43 43.92
C VAL A 7 -55.33 14.28 43.77
N LEU A 8 -55.10 13.50 44.84
CA LEU A 8 -54.23 12.31 44.78
C LEU A 8 -54.78 11.26 43.81
N LEU A 9 -56.10 11.05 43.78
CA LEU A 9 -56.74 10.13 42.83
C LEU A 9 -56.55 10.58 41.37
N ILE A 10 -56.72 11.88 41.09
CA ILE A 10 -56.52 12.43 39.75
C ILE A 10 -55.06 12.29 39.32
N VAL A 11 -54.10 12.62 40.20
CA VAL A 11 -52.68 12.44 39.92
C VAL A 11 -52.35 10.97 39.65
N PHE A 12 -52.89 10.05 40.44
CA PHE A 12 -52.72 8.62 40.23
C PHE A 12 -53.30 8.17 38.88
N LEU A 13 -54.51 8.62 38.52
CA LEU A 13 -55.14 8.31 37.24
C LEU A 13 -54.34 8.86 36.06
N LEU A 14 -53.77 10.06 36.17
CA LEU A 14 -52.91 10.64 35.14
C LEU A 14 -51.61 9.86 34.98
N ILE A 15 -50.97 9.46 36.08
CA ILE A 15 -49.77 8.59 36.05
C ILE A 15 -50.11 7.24 35.43
N PHE A 16 -51.25 6.64 35.80
CA PHE A 16 -51.69 5.36 35.27
C PHE A 16 -52.00 5.44 33.77
N ALA A 17 -52.70 6.50 33.33
CA ALA A 17 -52.96 6.76 31.91
C ALA A 17 -51.66 6.98 31.12
N PHE A 18 -50.68 7.69 31.70
CA PHE A 18 -49.37 7.87 31.09
C PHE A 18 -48.61 6.55 30.97
N LEU A 19 -48.64 5.69 32.00
CA LEU A 19 -48.03 4.36 31.95
C LEU A 19 -48.70 3.47 30.91
N LEU A 20 -50.03 3.48 30.81
CA LEU A 20 -50.77 2.75 29.76
C LEU A 20 -50.43 3.27 28.36
N ALA A 21 -50.38 4.58 28.17
CA ALA A 21 -49.97 5.18 26.90
C ALA A 21 -48.53 4.80 26.53
N LYS A 22 -47.62 4.75 27.53
CA LYS A 22 -46.24 4.32 27.33
C LYS A 22 -46.14 2.84 26.98
N VAL A 23 -46.88 1.96 27.67
CA VAL A 23 -46.95 0.52 27.34
C VAL A 23 -47.53 0.34 25.95
N GLY A 24 -48.63 1.02 25.61
CA GLY A 24 -49.21 1.01 24.26
C GLY A 24 -48.24 1.49 23.20
N TYR A 25 -47.47 2.55 23.46
CA TYR A 25 -46.43 3.04 22.55
C TYR A 25 -45.33 1.99 22.33
N LEU A 26 -44.85 1.36 23.40
CA LEU A 26 -43.84 0.30 23.30
C LEU A 26 -44.37 -0.93 22.55
N SER A 27 -45.62 -1.35 22.82
CA SER A 27 -46.25 -2.53 22.24
C SER A 27 -46.77 -2.36 20.82
N LEU A 28 -47.06 -1.14 20.36
CA LEU A 28 -47.61 -0.89 19.01
C LEU A 28 -46.57 -0.30 18.06
N PHE A 29 -45.75 0.66 18.52
CA PHE A 29 -44.82 1.39 17.64
C PHE A 29 -43.39 0.87 17.71
N LYS A 30 -42.96 0.37 18.87
CA LYS A 30 -41.59 -0.18 19.04
C LYS A 30 -41.52 -1.70 19.11
N HIS A 31 -42.63 -2.41 18.96
CA HIS A 31 -42.68 -3.86 19.07
C HIS A 31 -41.67 -4.56 18.16
N THR A 32 -41.62 -4.19 16.88
CA THR A 32 -40.70 -4.81 15.90
C THR A 32 -39.24 -4.63 16.29
N GLN A 33 -38.86 -3.43 16.76
CA GLN A 33 -37.50 -3.11 17.19
C GLN A 33 -37.12 -3.88 18.46
N TYR A 34 -37.99 -3.90 19.48
CA TYR A 34 -37.71 -4.63 20.72
C TYR A 34 -37.75 -6.15 20.54
N SER A 35 -38.63 -6.68 19.69
CA SER A 35 -38.65 -8.09 19.35
C SER A 35 -37.36 -8.51 18.62
N GLN A 36 -36.83 -7.68 17.70
CA GLN A 36 -35.51 -7.91 17.10
C GLN A 36 -34.38 -7.86 18.15
N GLN A 37 -34.42 -6.92 19.09
CA GLN A 37 -33.43 -6.85 20.17
C GLN A 37 -33.49 -8.07 21.11
N ILE A 38 -34.67 -8.57 21.45
CA ILE A 38 -34.87 -9.78 22.26
C ILE A 38 -34.34 -11.00 21.52
N VAL A 39 -34.64 -11.12 20.22
CA VAL A 39 -34.10 -12.19 19.36
C VAL A 39 -32.58 -12.11 19.31
N ASN A 40 -31.99 -10.94 19.11
CA ASN A 40 -30.53 -10.77 19.08
C ASN A 40 -29.85 -11.05 20.44
N GLN A 41 -30.53 -10.77 21.56
CA GLN A 41 -30.02 -11.11 22.90
C GLN A 41 -30.07 -12.62 23.19
N ARG A 42 -31.06 -13.32 22.61
CA ARG A 42 -31.28 -14.76 22.77
C ARG A 42 -30.64 -15.60 21.67
N MET A 43 -30.13 -15.01 20.58
CA MET A 43 -29.43 -15.75 19.53
C MET A 43 -27.92 -15.68 19.76
N LYS A 44 -27.29 -16.85 19.92
CA LYS A 44 -25.84 -17.00 19.86
C LYS A 44 -25.46 -17.43 18.45
N THR A 45 -24.51 -16.74 17.84
CA THR A 45 -24.18 -16.91 16.43
C THR A 45 -22.70 -17.18 16.25
N LEU A 46 -22.37 -18.09 15.34
CA LEU A 46 -21.04 -18.36 14.82
C LEU A 46 -21.04 -18.05 13.31
N ILE A 47 -20.19 -17.14 12.87
CA ILE A 47 -19.91 -16.92 11.45
C ILE A 47 -18.94 -18.02 10.99
N TYR A 48 -19.23 -18.65 9.85
CA TYR A 48 -18.39 -19.73 9.33
C TYR A 48 -17.92 -19.53 7.89
N ASN A 49 -18.65 -18.78 7.04
CA ASN A 49 -18.17 -18.45 5.69
C ASN A 49 -18.18 -16.94 5.45
N CYS A 50 -17.04 -16.44 4.94
CA CYS A 50 -16.90 -15.10 4.41
C CYS A 50 -17.27 -15.11 2.93
N ASN A 51 -18.48 -14.67 2.61
CA ASN A 51 -18.95 -14.54 1.24
C ASN A 51 -18.29 -13.37 0.49
N ARG A 52 -17.08 -12.98 0.88
CA ARG A 52 -16.39 -11.75 0.48
C ARG A 52 -15.83 -11.90 -0.94
N GLY A 53 -15.91 -10.83 -1.73
CA GLY A 53 -15.44 -10.77 -3.12
C GLY A 53 -13.97 -11.10 -3.31
N ASP A 54 -13.56 -11.45 -4.54
CA ASP A 54 -12.19 -11.90 -4.82
C ASP A 54 -11.21 -10.76 -5.20
N ILE A 55 -9.92 -10.98 -5.00
CA ILE A 55 -8.87 -10.05 -5.46
C ILE A 55 -8.03 -10.78 -6.51
N LEU A 56 -8.06 -10.26 -7.73
CA LEU A 56 -7.43 -10.87 -8.90
C LEU A 56 -6.22 -10.05 -9.35
N ASP A 57 -5.26 -10.72 -9.97
CA ASP A 57 -4.15 -10.08 -10.66
C ASP A 57 -4.56 -9.59 -12.06
N ARG A 58 -3.62 -9.00 -12.81
CA ARG A 58 -3.89 -8.46 -14.15
C ARG A 58 -4.32 -9.51 -15.17
N ASN A 59 -4.02 -10.78 -14.92
CA ASN A 59 -4.36 -11.92 -15.77
C ASN A 59 -5.63 -12.63 -15.32
N LEU A 60 -6.34 -12.07 -14.33
CA LEU A 60 -7.57 -12.59 -13.72
C LEU A 60 -7.37 -13.84 -12.86
N ASP A 61 -6.12 -14.10 -12.45
CA ASP A 61 -5.78 -15.15 -11.50
C ASP A 61 -5.98 -14.64 -10.06
N SER A 62 -6.56 -15.49 -9.21
CA SER A 62 -6.79 -15.09 -7.82
C SER A 62 -5.47 -14.97 -7.06
N LEU A 63 -5.30 -13.82 -6.40
CA LEU A 63 -4.18 -13.57 -5.50
C LEU A 63 -4.39 -14.17 -4.11
N LEU A 64 -5.59 -14.69 -3.86
CA LEU A 64 -5.97 -15.26 -2.58
C LEU A 64 -6.26 -16.75 -2.73
N LYS A 65 -5.68 -17.54 -1.85
CA LYS A 65 -5.96 -18.96 -1.71
C LYS A 65 -7.09 -19.14 -0.69
N THR A 66 -8.05 -19.96 -1.06
CA THR A 66 -9.17 -20.34 -0.20
C THR A 66 -8.93 -21.74 0.35
N GLU A 67 -8.81 -21.85 1.67
CA GLU A 67 -8.76 -23.12 2.38
C GLU A 67 -10.11 -23.41 3.03
N GLU A 68 -10.73 -24.51 2.65
CA GLU A 68 -11.94 -25.01 3.30
C GLU A 68 -11.57 -26.05 4.35
N THR A 69 -12.08 -25.85 5.56
CA THR A 69 -11.92 -26.79 6.67
C THR A 69 -13.28 -27.24 7.15
N GLN A 70 -13.52 -28.55 7.11
CA GLN A 70 -14.72 -29.11 7.70
C GLN A 70 -14.61 -29.07 9.23
N GLY A 71 -15.67 -28.64 9.88
CA GLY A 71 -15.80 -28.80 11.33
C GLY A 71 -17.26 -28.75 11.76
N TRP A 72 -17.44 -28.46 13.03
CA TRP A 72 -18.69 -28.65 13.75
C TRP A 72 -18.95 -27.43 14.62
N ALA A 73 -20.11 -26.82 14.42
CA ALA A 73 -20.62 -25.79 15.31
C ALA A 73 -21.33 -26.48 16.48
N SER A 74 -20.83 -26.27 17.70
CA SER A 74 -21.45 -26.76 18.93
C SER A 74 -21.69 -25.62 19.91
N TYR A 75 -22.61 -25.81 20.85
CA TYR A 75 -22.87 -24.85 21.91
C TYR A 75 -22.01 -25.19 23.13
N CYS A 76 -21.19 -24.26 23.60
CA CYS A 76 -20.38 -24.40 24.81
C CYS A 76 -21.17 -23.84 26.02
N PRO A 77 -21.63 -24.69 26.95
CA PRO A 77 -22.45 -24.25 28.09
C PRO A 77 -21.69 -23.31 29.04
N GLU A 78 -20.40 -23.58 29.27
CA GLU A 78 -19.54 -22.80 30.18
C GLU A 78 -19.39 -21.34 29.70
N ASN A 79 -19.17 -21.17 28.40
CA ASN A 79 -18.92 -19.86 27.79
C ASN A 79 -20.17 -19.21 27.19
N LYS A 80 -21.31 -19.91 27.22
CA LYS A 80 -22.61 -19.50 26.67
C LYS A 80 -22.53 -18.97 25.23
N LYS A 81 -21.78 -19.69 24.39
CA LYS A 81 -21.44 -19.30 23.01
C LYS A 81 -21.49 -20.50 22.08
N VAL A 82 -21.83 -20.25 20.82
CA VAL A 82 -21.57 -21.22 19.75
C VAL A 82 -20.09 -21.16 19.42
N ILE A 83 -19.42 -22.31 19.41
CA ILE A 83 -18.00 -22.46 19.13
C ILE A 83 -17.81 -23.36 17.92
N PHE A 84 -16.72 -23.12 17.20
CA PHE A 84 -16.26 -24.03 16.15
C PHE A 84 -15.34 -25.09 16.77
N SER A 85 -15.52 -26.34 16.35
CA SER A 85 -14.70 -27.49 16.71
C SER A 85 -14.32 -28.27 15.46
N GLN A 86 -13.09 -28.77 15.38
CA GLN A 86 -12.71 -29.72 14.33
C GLN A 86 -13.22 -31.14 14.64
N GLU A 87 -13.39 -31.45 15.92
CA GLU A 87 -13.92 -32.74 16.38
C GLU A 87 -15.45 -32.69 16.50
N LYS A 88 -16.10 -33.79 16.13
CA LYS A 88 -17.55 -33.91 16.22
C LYS A 88 -17.97 -34.09 17.68
N ALA A 89 -18.67 -33.10 18.22
CA ALA A 89 -19.33 -33.20 19.53
C ALA A 89 -20.76 -33.77 19.38
N ASP A 90 -21.31 -34.25 20.50
CA ASP A 90 -22.73 -34.57 20.60
C ASP A 90 -23.54 -33.30 20.31
N GLU A 91 -24.61 -33.42 19.52
CA GLU A 91 -25.50 -32.31 19.15
C GLU A 91 -24.80 -31.16 18.40
N ALA A 92 -23.85 -31.45 17.51
CA ALA A 92 -23.16 -30.45 16.71
C ALA A 92 -23.66 -30.39 15.24
N LYS A 93 -23.66 -29.18 14.66
CA LYS A 93 -24.01 -28.97 13.25
C LYS A 93 -22.75 -28.93 12.37
N PRO A 94 -22.68 -29.70 11.27
CA PRO A 94 -21.54 -29.61 10.37
C PRO A 94 -21.50 -28.23 9.70
N VAL A 95 -20.31 -27.63 9.66
CA VAL A 95 -20.04 -26.35 8.99
C VAL A 95 -18.71 -26.42 8.24
N THR A 96 -18.61 -25.76 7.10
CA THR A 96 -17.37 -25.61 6.35
C THR A 96 -16.83 -24.22 6.61
N ILE A 97 -15.68 -24.10 7.27
CA ILE A 97 -15.02 -22.81 7.43
C ILE A 97 -14.12 -22.53 6.25
N THR A 98 -14.37 -21.39 5.63
CA THR A 98 -13.57 -20.85 4.54
C THR A 98 -12.57 -19.84 5.10
N LYS A 99 -11.28 -20.09 4.92
CA LYS A 99 -10.19 -19.17 5.26
C LYS A 99 -9.52 -18.65 3.99
N ARG A 100 -9.18 -17.37 3.99
CA ARG A 100 -8.45 -16.72 2.90
C ARG A 100 -7.02 -16.46 3.35
N LYS A 101 -6.07 -16.81 2.49
CA LYS A 101 -4.63 -16.63 2.70
C LYS A 101 -3.96 -16.17 1.43
N THR A 102 -2.79 -15.58 1.57
CA THR A 102 -1.87 -15.33 0.46
C THR A 102 -0.45 -15.60 0.91
N ASP A 103 0.37 -16.02 -0.06
CA ASP A 103 1.81 -16.21 0.12
C ASP A 103 2.62 -15.07 -0.53
N ILE A 104 1.95 -14.14 -1.24
CA ILE A 104 2.56 -13.03 -1.95
C ILE A 104 1.83 -11.71 -1.69
N ALA A 105 2.53 -10.60 -1.90
CA ALA A 105 1.97 -9.25 -1.87
C ALA A 105 1.22 -8.94 -0.56
N ASN A 106 1.64 -9.54 0.57
CA ASN A 106 0.92 -9.46 1.86
C ASN A 106 0.56 -8.03 2.28
N HIS A 107 1.49 -7.09 2.12
CA HIS A 107 1.29 -5.68 2.47
C HIS A 107 0.36 -4.93 1.51
N LEU A 108 0.33 -5.36 0.26
CA LEU A 108 -0.53 -4.78 -0.76
C LEU A 108 -1.96 -5.29 -0.58
N LEU A 109 -2.15 -6.61 -0.50
CA LEU A 109 -3.45 -7.22 -0.29
C LEU A 109 -4.02 -6.80 1.07
N GLY A 110 -3.18 -6.78 2.10
CA GLY A 110 -3.51 -6.30 3.43
C GLY A 110 -4.31 -7.32 4.24
N LEU A 111 -4.61 -6.96 5.48
CA LEU A 111 -5.16 -7.89 6.47
C LEU A 111 -6.69 -7.81 6.55
N ILE A 112 -7.33 -8.92 6.96
CA ILE A 112 -8.73 -8.92 7.39
C ILE A 112 -8.82 -9.21 8.89
N ASN A 113 -9.71 -8.50 9.60
CA ASN A 113 -9.92 -8.74 11.02
C ASN A 113 -10.86 -9.92 11.25
N HIS A 114 -10.31 -11.03 11.77
CA HIS A 114 -11.07 -12.22 12.16
C HIS A 114 -11.75 -12.11 13.53
N HIS A 115 -11.41 -11.13 14.38
CA HIS A 115 -11.79 -11.11 15.80
C HIS A 115 -13.21 -10.60 16.08
N ASN A 116 -13.87 -9.93 15.12
CA ASN A 116 -15.23 -9.41 15.27
C ASN A 116 -16.32 -10.38 14.78
N LEU A 117 -16.17 -11.67 15.10
CA LEU A 117 -17.15 -12.75 14.84
C LEU A 117 -18.55 -12.51 15.45
N TYR A 118 -18.69 -11.51 16.32
CA TYR A 118 -19.96 -11.11 16.96
C TYR A 118 -20.61 -9.88 16.34
N SER A 119 -19.98 -9.25 15.32
CA SER A 119 -20.61 -8.18 14.57
C SER A 119 -21.42 -8.77 13.43
N ILE A 120 -22.63 -8.25 13.22
CA ILE A 120 -23.55 -8.64 12.15
C ILE A 120 -22.97 -8.30 10.74
N PHE A 121 -21.79 -7.67 10.68
CA PHE A 121 -21.20 -7.04 9.51
C PHE A 121 -20.09 -7.88 8.83
N GLY A 122 -19.73 -9.05 9.36
CA GLY A 122 -18.73 -9.93 8.73
C GLY A 122 -17.28 -9.48 8.91
N TYR A 123 -16.41 -9.94 8.00
CA TYR A 123 -14.98 -9.64 7.97
C TYR A 123 -14.75 -8.20 7.54
N LYS A 124 -13.85 -7.50 8.22
CA LYS A 124 -13.48 -6.12 7.90
C LYS A 124 -12.01 -6.06 7.48
N GLY A 125 -11.72 -5.45 6.33
CA GLY A 125 -10.36 -5.13 5.94
C GLY A 125 -9.69 -4.15 6.92
N VAL A 126 -8.41 -4.37 7.20
CA VAL A 126 -7.60 -3.63 8.18
C VAL A 126 -6.51 -2.81 7.49
N SER A 127 -5.90 -3.37 6.45
CA SER A 127 -4.88 -2.69 5.64
C SER A 127 -5.00 -3.05 4.16
N GLY A 128 -4.20 -2.41 3.30
CA GLY A 128 -4.08 -2.75 1.89
C GLY A 128 -5.38 -2.63 1.09
N ILE A 129 -5.47 -3.43 0.03
CA ILE A 129 -6.66 -3.55 -0.84
C ILE A 129 -7.88 -3.98 -0.03
N GLU A 130 -7.70 -4.90 0.92
CA GLU A 130 -8.79 -5.38 1.77
C GLU A 130 -9.48 -4.25 2.55
N ALA A 131 -8.70 -3.30 3.08
CA ALA A 131 -9.25 -2.12 3.75
C ALA A 131 -9.80 -1.07 2.77
N GLN A 132 -9.03 -0.74 1.74
CA GLN A 132 -9.37 0.30 0.76
C GLN A 132 -10.70 0.01 0.06
N TYR A 133 -10.92 -1.25 -0.32
CA TYR A 133 -12.08 -1.71 -1.07
C TYR A 133 -12.99 -2.58 -0.21
N ASN A 134 -12.99 -2.34 1.10
CA ASN A 134 -13.76 -3.13 2.03
C ASN A 134 -15.24 -3.20 1.67
N ASP A 135 -15.82 -2.08 1.25
CA ASP A 135 -17.25 -1.98 0.97
C ASP A 135 -17.64 -2.68 -0.32
N ASP A 136 -16.75 -2.67 -1.33
CA ASP A 136 -16.94 -3.42 -2.59
C ASP A 136 -16.79 -4.93 -2.38
N LEU A 137 -15.81 -5.33 -1.56
CA LEU A 137 -15.54 -6.74 -1.29
C LEU A 137 -16.52 -7.34 -0.26
N ALA A 138 -17.06 -6.54 0.66
CA ALA A 138 -17.89 -7.03 1.76
C ALA A 138 -19.17 -7.73 1.29
N ALA A 139 -19.58 -8.73 2.05
CA ALA A 139 -20.81 -9.48 1.84
C ALA A 139 -21.40 -9.90 3.19
N ALA A 140 -22.70 -10.15 3.21
CA ALA A 140 -23.33 -10.72 4.39
C ALA A 140 -22.73 -12.13 4.65
N PRO A 141 -22.13 -12.39 5.83
CA PRO A 141 -21.49 -13.66 6.11
C PRO A 141 -22.52 -14.78 6.30
N SER A 142 -22.18 -16.01 5.93
CA SER A 142 -23.01 -17.17 6.32
C SER A 142 -22.74 -17.53 7.78
N LYS A 143 -23.81 -17.87 8.51
CA LYS A 143 -23.76 -18.02 9.96
C LYS A 143 -24.64 -19.16 10.47
N VAL A 144 -24.19 -19.79 11.55
CA VAL A 144 -25.00 -20.72 12.33
C VAL A 144 -25.40 -20.05 13.63
N SER A 145 -26.70 -20.03 13.91
CA SER A 145 -27.28 -19.43 15.11
C SER A 145 -28.00 -20.47 15.95
N ALA A 146 -27.96 -20.31 17.27
CA ALA A 146 -28.68 -21.14 18.22
C ALA A 146 -29.45 -20.23 19.20
N PHE A 147 -30.68 -20.62 19.53
CA PHE A 147 -31.53 -19.87 20.45
C PHE A 147 -31.28 -20.29 21.90
N THR A 148 -31.12 -19.31 22.78
CA THR A 148 -30.92 -19.48 24.22
C THR A 148 -32.04 -18.83 25.02
N ASP A 149 -32.23 -19.31 26.24
CA ASP A 149 -33.13 -18.72 27.20
C ASP A 149 -32.54 -17.44 27.83
N VAL A 150 -33.22 -16.91 28.85
CA VAL A 150 -32.77 -15.69 29.56
C VAL A 150 -31.52 -15.90 30.43
N TYR A 151 -31.22 -17.15 30.80
CA TYR A 151 -30.01 -17.53 31.52
C TYR A 151 -28.87 -17.87 30.58
N GLY A 152 -29.14 -17.90 29.28
CA GLY A 152 -28.21 -18.21 28.21
C GLY A 152 -28.11 -19.69 27.91
N GLU A 153 -28.93 -20.56 28.49
CA GLU A 153 -28.98 -21.99 28.19
C GLU A 153 -29.70 -22.25 26.86
N LEU A 154 -29.31 -23.31 26.15
CA LEU A 154 -29.86 -23.64 24.84
C LEU A 154 -31.35 -23.99 24.96
N LEU A 155 -32.22 -23.32 24.20
CA LEU A 155 -33.66 -23.57 24.24
C LEU A 155 -34.05 -24.94 23.67
N SER A 156 -33.22 -25.49 22.79
CA SER A 156 -33.32 -26.87 22.33
C SER A 156 -32.03 -27.33 21.67
N PRO A 157 -31.54 -28.55 21.98
CA PRO A 157 -30.32 -29.13 21.39
C PRO A 157 -30.37 -29.34 19.86
N GLU A 158 -31.57 -29.38 19.26
CA GLU A 158 -31.72 -29.64 17.83
C GLU A 158 -31.79 -28.37 16.96
N HIS A 159 -31.85 -27.17 17.54
CA HIS A 159 -32.24 -25.95 16.81
C HIS A 159 -31.07 -25.04 16.44
N PHE A 160 -30.09 -25.58 15.72
CA PHE A 160 -29.13 -24.76 14.99
C PHE A 160 -29.73 -24.27 13.67
N HIS A 161 -29.96 -22.97 13.57
CA HIS A 161 -30.40 -22.30 12.34
C HIS A 161 -29.17 -21.94 11.51
N ASP A 162 -29.07 -22.52 10.32
CA ASP A 162 -28.03 -22.14 9.35
C ASP A 162 -28.62 -21.11 8.39
N ILE A 163 -27.98 -19.96 8.33
CA ILE A 163 -28.34 -18.85 7.48
C ILE A 163 -27.21 -18.73 6.47
N LYS A 164 -27.44 -19.34 5.29
CA LYS A 164 -26.56 -19.23 4.13
C LYS A 164 -26.88 -17.97 3.37
N ASN A 165 -25.87 -17.13 3.19
CA ASN A 165 -25.95 -15.98 2.31
C ASN A 165 -25.28 -16.31 0.96
N PRO A 166 -25.62 -15.62 -0.13
CA PRO A 166 -24.91 -15.76 -1.40
C PRO A 166 -23.49 -15.19 -1.30
N GLU A 167 -22.59 -15.72 -2.13
CA GLU A 167 -21.25 -15.14 -2.33
C GLU A 167 -21.37 -13.76 -3.00
N ASN A 168 -20.46 -12.85 -2.66
CA ASN A 168 -20.28 -11.61 -3.41
C ASN A 168 -19.39 -11.91 -4.62
N GLU A 169 -19.98 -11.79 -5.80
CA GLU A 169 -19.30 -12.02 -7.08
C GLU A 169 -18.44 -10.83 -7.52
N THR A 170 -18.42 -9.74 -6.73
CA THR A 170 -17.54 -8.60 -6.98
C THR A 170 -16.08 -9.02 -6.86
N VAL A 171 -15.28 -8.62 -7.83
CA VAL A 171 -13.84 -8.77 -7.81
C VAL A 171 -13.15 -7.41 -7.89
N VAL A 172 -11.98 -7.31 -7.26
CA VAL A 172 -11.04 -6.21 -7.44
C VAL A 172 -9.88 -6.74 -8.27
N VAL A 173 -9.72 -6.25 -9.50
CA VAL A 173 -8.65 -6.64 -10.42
C VAL A 173 -7.50 -5.65 -10.29
N LEU A 174 -6.33 -6.14 -9.92
CA LEU A 174 -5.11 -5.34 -9.73
C LEU A 174 -4.26 -5.30 -11.00
N THR A 175 -3.37 -4.31 -11.08
CA THR A 175 -2.33 -4.19 -12.12
C THR A 175 -1.14 -5.11 -11.90
N ILE A 176 -1.11 -5.78 -10.75
CA ILE A 176 -0.03 -6.68 -10.33
C ILE A 176 0.05 -7.87 -11.28
N ASP A 177 1.28 -8.22 -11.66
CA ASP A 177 1.59 -9.49 -12.30
C ASP A 177 2.02 -10.46 -11.20
N SER A 178 1.20 -11.47 -10.92
CA SER A 178 1.44 -12.40 -9.81
C SER A 178 2.70 -13.24 -10.01
N SER A 179 3.05 -13.57 -11.26
CA SER A 179 4.26 -14.32 -11.59
C SER A 179 5.50 -13.48 -11.32
N LEU A 180 5.50 -12.23 -11.79
CA LEU A 180 6.58 -11.30 -11.53
C LEU A 180 6.73 -11.00 -10.04
N GLN A 181 5.61 -10.77 -9.34
CA GLN A 181 5.60 -10.54 -7.90
C GLN A 181 6.25 -11.71 -7.14
N GLN A 182 5.89 -12.96 -7.46
CA GLN A 182 6.49 -14.16 -6.86
C GLN A 182 7.99 -14.25 -7.10
N GLN A 183 8.45 -13.98 -8.32
CA GLN A 183 9.88 -14.01 -8.67
C GLN A 183 10.67 -12.95 -7.90
N VAL A 184 10.15 -11.73 -7.82
CA VAL A 184 10.81 -10.62 -7.11
C VAL A 184 10.85 -10.92 -5.61
N GLU A 185 9.77 -11.46 -5.04
CA GLU A 185 9.76 -11.92 -3.64
C GLU A 185 10.80 -13.00 -3.37
N TYR A 186 10.91 -13.99 -4.25
CA TYR A 186 11.94 -15.01 -4.15
C TYR A 186 13.36 -14.43 -4.19
N ILE A 187 13.64 -13.48 -5.09
CA ILE A 187 14.96 -12.85 -5.22
C ILE A 187 15.35 -12.10 -3.95
N VAL A 188 14.44 -11.33 -3.36
CA VAL A 188 14.76 -10.52 -2.17
C VAL A 188 14.90 -11.37 -0.91
N ASP A 189 14.17 -12.48 -0.82
CA ASP A 189 14.19 -13.38 0.34
C ASP A 189 15.37 -14.36 0.27
N LYS A 190 15.79 -14.75 -0.94
CA LYS A 190 16.93 -15.62 -1.13
C LYS A 190 18.20 -14.99 -0.55
N ASN A 191 18.93 -15.78 0.25
CA ASN A 191 20.19 -15.40 0.90
C ASN A 191 20.10 -14.13 1.78
N ASP A 192 18.91 -13.80 2.32
CA ASP A 192 18.69 -12.59 3.12
C ASP A 192 19.12 -11.29 2.38
N ASN A 193 18.95 -11.27 1.05
CA ASN A 193 19.32 -10.13 0.20
C ASN A 193 18.67 -8.81 0.70
N MET A 194 17.43 -8.87 1.21
CA MET A 194 16.73 -7.73 1.82
C MET A 194 15.82 -8.13 2.98
N GLN A 195 16.25 -7.85 4.21
CA GLN A 195 15.41 -8.06 5.41
C GLN A 195 14.42 -6.92 5.68
N GLN A 196 14.81 -5.68 5.32
CA GLN A 196 13.97 -4.49 5.47
C GLN A 196 14.09 -3.62 4.22
N GLY A 197 12.96 -3.29 3.61
CA GLY A 197 12.97 -2.51 2.39
C GLY A 197 11.70 -2.61 1.58
N ALA A 198 11.76 -2.12 0.35
CA ALA A 198 10.66 -2.17 -0.60
C ALA A 198 11.17 -2.28 -2.04
N VAL A 199 10.37 -2.92 -2.89
CA VAL A 199 10.60 -2.97 -4.35
C VAL A 199 9.31 -2.54 -5.05
N ILE A 200 9.44 -1.68 -6.05
CA ILE A 200 8.37 -1.30 -6.96
C ILE A 200 8.84 -1.55 -8.38
N ILE A 201 8.01 -2.24 -9.17
CA ILE A 201 8.13 -2.34 -10.62
C ILE A 201 6.88 -1.70 -11.23
N MET A 202 7.06 -0.75 -12.13
CA MET A 202 5.99 0.03 -12.74
C MET A 202 6.21 0.18 -14.23
N ASP A 203 5.16 0.10 -15.04
CA ASP A 203 5.22 0.47 -16.45
C ASP A 203 5.30 2.01 -16.56
N PRO A 204 6.35 2.59 -17.17
CA PRO A 204 6.51 4.04 -17.23
C PRO A 204 5.50 4.75 -18.15
N SER A 205 4.88 4.03 -19.08
CA SER A 205 3.94 4.57 -20.06
C SER A 205 2.51 4.62 -19.51
N THR A 206 2.10 3.61 -18.75
CA THR A 206 0.75 3.50 -18.18
C THR A 206 0.69 3.80 -16.69
N GLY A 207 1.81 3.77 -15.96
CA GLY A 207 1.81 3.92 -14.51
C GLY A 207 1.27 2.70 -13.76
N GLU A 208 0.96 1.61 -14.47
CA GLU A 208 0.55 0.35 -13.85
C GLU A 208 1.67 -0.18 -12.96
N VAL A 209 1.36 -0.41 -11.68
CA VAL A 209 2.29 -1.04 -10.74
C VAL A 209 2.20 -2.55 -10.95
N LEU A 210 3.27 -3.15 -11.45
CA LEU A 210 3.36 -4.58 -11.76
C LEU A 210 3.78 -5.41 -10.55
N THR A 211 4.55 -4.79 -9.65
CA THR A 211 5.03 -5.42 -8.42
C THR A 211 5.12 -4.36 -7.33
N MET A 212 4.59 -4.69 -6.16
CA MET A 212 4.72 -3.89 -4.95
C MET A 212 5.08 -4.79 -3.79
N LEU A 213 6.32 -4.67 -3.33
CA LEU A 213 6.88 -5.51 -2.28
C LEU A 213 7.35 -4.65 -1.12
N SER A 214 7.11 -5.14 0.10
CA SER A 214 7.66 -4.60 1.35
C SER A 214 8.22 -5.74 2.20
N ARG A 215 9.28 -5.44 2.97
CA ARG A 215 9.90 -6.36 3.96
C ARG A 215 10.17 -5.65 5.30
N PRO A 216 10.12 -6.35 6.45
CA PRO A 216 9.85 -7.78 6.59
C PRO A 216 8.40 -8.13 6.21
N THR A 217 8.13 -9.37 5.79
CA THR A 217 6.75 -9.82 5.57
C THR A 217 6.09 -10.15 6.90
N HIS A 218 4.77 -10.04 6.95
CA HIS A 218 3.94 -10.56 8.03
C HIS A 218 3.14 -11.76 7.53
N ASN A 219 2.50 -12.47 8.46
CA ASN A 219 1.50 -13.46 8.11
C ASN A 219 0.15 -12.73 7.86
N TYR A 220 -0.58 -13.11 6.82
CA TYR A 220 -1.90 -12.54 6.48
C TYR A 220 -2.93 -12.61 7.62
N GLU A 221 -2.73 -13.46 8.62
CA GLU A 221 -3.64 -13.59 9.76
C GLU A 221 -3.20 -12.82 11.03
N GLN A 222 -1.96 -12.31 11.11
CA GLN A 222 -1.40 -11.71 12.33
C GLN A 222 -0.38 -10.59 12.04
N ALA A 223 -0.58 -9.39 12.60
CA ALA A 223 0.42 -8.33 12.55
C ALA A 223 0.32 -7.32 13.72
N ASP A 224 0.73 -7.74 14.92
CA ASP A 224 0.76 -6.87 16.11
C ASP A 224 2.09 -6.11 16.31
N ASP A 225 3.09 -6.33 15.46
CA ASP A 225 4.47 -5.81 15.61
C ASP A 225 4.83 -4.67 14.62
N GLY A 226 3.87 -4.19 13.82
CA GLY A 226 4.11 -3.15 12.80
C GLY A 226 4.65 -3.69 11.47
N SER A 227 4.83 -5.00 11.32
CA SER A 227 5.21 -5.63 10.04
C SER A 227 4.17 -5.48 8.94
N HIS A 228 2.93 -5.07 9.24
CA HIS A 228 1.89 -4.76 8.24
C HIS A 228 2.11 -3.45 7.48
N ILE A 229 3.07 -2.62 7.87
CA ILE A 229 3.33 -1.32 7.23
C ILE A 229 3.95 -1.54 5.85
N ASN A 230 3.26 -1.08 4.81
CA ASN A 230 3.74 -1.12 3.44
C ASN A 230 4.79 -0.02 3.18
N LYS A 231 6.08 -0.37 3.25
CA LYS A 231 7.20 0.56 3.03
C LYS A 231 7.27 1.12 1.61
N ALA A 232 6.59 0.52 0.63
CA ALA A 232 6.58 1.00 -0.75
C ALA A 232 5.82 2.34 -0.89
N ILE A 233 4.83 2.58 -0.03
CA ILE A 233 3.96 3.77 -0.07
C ILE A 233 4.02 4.62 1.22
N THR A 234 4.71 4.14 2.25
CA THR A 234 4.82 4.84 3.55
C THR A 234 6.26 5.24 3.87
N ILE A 235 6.41 6.14 4.83
CA ILE A 235 7.71 6.49 5.43
C ILE A 235 7.72 5.97 6.85
N HIS A 236 8.54 4.94 7.09
CA HIS A 236 8.64 4.30 8.40
C HIS A 236 9.74 4.91 9.30
N LYS A 237 10.73 5.57 8.70
CA LYS A 237 11.83 6.26 9.39
C LYS A 237 11.96 7.68 8.83
N GLN A 238 13.14 8.02 8.32
CA GLN A 238 13.41 9.26 7.59
C GLN A 238 13.92 8.85 6.22
N TYR A 239 13.03 8.74 5.23
CA TYR A 239 13.39 8.26 3.90
C TYR A 239 13.98 9.38 3.05
N ASN A 240 15.21 9.76 3.39
CA ASN A 240 15.99 10.67 2.56
C ASN A 240 16.32 10.00 1.21
N PRO A 241 16.01 10.65 0.06
CA PRO A 241 16.31 10.09 -1.27
C PRO A 241 17.81 9.99 -1.57
N ALA A 242 18.64 10.68 -0.79
CA ALA A 242 20.07 10.80 -1.02
C ALA A 242 20.36 11.20 -2.48
N SER A 243 21.36 10.57 -3.11
CA SER A 243 21.76 10.89 -4.49
C SER A 243 20.71 10.60 -5.56
N LEU A 244 19.55 9.99 -5.25
CA LEU A 244 18.42 9.99 -6.18
C LEU A 244 17.87 11.39 -6.42
N PHE A 245 17.97 12.30 -5.44
CA PHE A 245 17.51 13.68 -5.60
C PHE A 245 18.30 14.45 -6.67
N LYS A 246 19.50 13.98 -7.03
CA LYS A 246 20.28 14.53 -8.15
C LYS A 246 19.53 14.42 -9.48
N ILE A 247 18.56 13.51 -9.61
CA ILE A 247 17.63 13.49 -10.77
C ILE A 247 16.88 14.83 -10.85
N VAL A 248 16.31 15.31 -9.74
CA VAL A 248 15.61 16.61 -9.67
C VAL A 248 16.57 17.77 -9.92
N THR A 249 17.75 17.75 -9.29
CA THR A 249 18.75 18.81 -9.51
C THR A 249 19.21 18.85 -10.97
N SER A 250 19.43 17.70 -11.62
CA SER A 250 19.81 17.63 -13.03
C SER A 250 18.69 18.07 -13.97
N ILE A 251 17.42 17.72 -13.69
CA ILE A 251 16.27 18.28 -14.43
C ILE A 251 16.31 19.80 -14.36
N THR A 252 16.43 20.35 -13.14
CA THR A 252 16.47 21.80 -12.91
C THR A 252 17.64 22.45 -13.66
N ALA A 253 18.83 21.86 -13.59
CA ALA A 253 20.03 22.37 -14.27
C ALA A 253 19.87 22.38 -15.78
N ILE A 254 19.41 21.28 -16.38
CA ILE A 254 19.21 21.17 -17.83
C ILE A 254 18.15 22.17 -18.31
N GLU A 255 17.04 22.33 -17.58
CA GLU A 255 16.01 23.34 -17.90
C GLU A 255 16.51 24.78 -17.73
N ASN A 256 17.57 25.00 -16.94
CA ASN A 256 18.27 26.28 -16.81
C ASN A 256 19.48 26.43 -17.78
N GLY A 257 19.63 25.54 -18.76
CA GLY A 257 20.58 25.68 -19.86
C GLY A 257 21.91 24.95 -19.69
N TYR A 258 22.12 24.21 -18.59
CA TYR A 258 23.29 23.36 -18.42
C TYR A 258 23.35 22.26 -19.48
N LYS A 259 24.55 21.95 -19.93
CA LYS A 259 24.85 20.93 -20.93
C LYS A 259 25.59 19.76 -20.28
N LEU A 260 25.41 18.57 -20.85
CA LEU A 260 26.03 17.34 -20.36
C LEU A 260 27.57 17.43 -20.30
N GLN A 261 28.16 18.18 -21.23
CA GLN A 261 29.59 18.38 -21.39
C GLN A 261 30.16 19.55 -20.57
N ASP A 262 29.34 20.30 -19.83
CA ASP A 262 29.85 21.37 -18.97
C ASP A 262 30.77 20.77 -17.91
N THR A 263 31.95 21.36 -17.72
CA THR A 263 33.02 20.76 -16.91
C THR A 263 33.14 21.42 -15.54
N PHE A 264 33.37 20.60 -14.53
CA PHE A 264 33.54 20.99 -13.14
C PHE A 264 34.81 20.37 -12.57
N LEU A 265 35.29 20.90 -11.45
CA LEU A 265 36.44 20.36 -10.73
C LEU A 265 35.98 19.75 -9.41
N CYS A 266 36.17 18.44 -9.25
CA CYS A 266 36.03 17.76 -7.98
C CYS A 266 37.41 17.63 -7.31
N GLY A 267 37.58 18.33 -6.19
CA GLY A 267 38.78 18.31 -5.36
C GLY A 267 38.80 17.19 -4.32
N GLY A 268 37.64 16.59 -4.01
CA GLY A 268 37.51 15.46 -3.06
C GLY A 268 37.08 15.84 -1.65
N ASP A 269 36.78 17.11 -1.37
CA ASP A 269 36.36 17.61 -0.06
C ASP A 269 35.02 17.03 0.44
N SER A 270 34.13 16.61 -0.47
CA SER A 270 32.81 16.04 -0.10
C SER A 270 32.51 14.74 -0.85
N CYS A 271 33.51 14.15 -1.48
CA CYS A 271 33.41 12.89 -2.20
C CYS A 271 34.34 11.85 -1.58
N PRO A 272 33.99 10.55 -1.58
CA PRO A 272 34.88 9.50 -1.09
C PRO A 272 36.20 9.41 -1.86
N VAL A 273 36.20 9.88 -3.12
CA VAL A 273 37.35 9.92 -4.01
C VAL A 273 37.39 11.24 -4.77
N VAL A 274 38.61 11.63 -5.17
CA VAL A 274 38.84 12.77 -6.08
C VAL A 274 38.48 12.34 -7.50
N HIS A 275 37.49 12.98 -8.11
CA HIS A 275 37.11 12.69 -9.51
C HIS A 275 37.88 13.56 -10.52
N GLY A 276 38.53 14.65 -10.07
CA GLY A 276 39.25 15.57 -10.94
C GLY A 276 38.31 16.40 -11.80
N ARG A 277 38.71 16.67 -13.05
CA ARG A 277 37.87 17.41 -13.99
C ARG A 277 36.86 16.45 -14.62
N VAL A 278 35.59 16.70 -14.38
CA VAL A 278 34.48 15.87 -14.86
C VAL A 278 33.42 16.72 -15.54
N THR A 279 32.74 16.16 -16.52
CA THR A 279 31.54 16.73 -17.13
C THR A 279 30.32 16.56 -16.22
N LEU A 280 29.22 17.29 -16.46
CA LEU A 280 27.95 17.06 -15.77
C LEU A 280 27.47 15.60 -15.87
N GLN A 281 27.64 15.00 -17.05
CA GLN A 281 27.29 13.59 -17.29
C GLN A 281 28.12 12.64 -16.43
N GLU A 282 29.44 12.83 -16.38
CA GLU A 282 30.35 12.03 -15.54
C GLU A 282 30.11 12.28 -14.04
N ALA A 283 29.87 13.53 -13.63
CA ALA A 283 29.56 13.88 -12.25
C ALA A 283 28.29 13.18 -11.76
N PHE A 284 27.26 13.07 -12.61
CA PHE A 284 26.06 12.28 -12.31
C PHE A 284 26.37 10.79 -12.23
N ALA A 285 27.15 10.26 -13.18
CA ALA A 285 27.53 8.84 -13.25
C ALA A 285 28.31 8.38 -12.00
N TYR A 286 29.31 9.16 -11.58
CA TYR A 286 30.10 8.91 -10.37
C TYR A 286 29.43 9.39 -9.09
N SER A 287 28.25 10.02 -9.20
CA SER A 287 27.52 10.58 -8.07
C SER A 287 28.33 11.60 -7.26
N CYS A 288 29.13 12.43 -7.93
CA CYS A 288 29.96 13.46 -7.30
C CYS A 288 29.12 14.45 -6.49
N ASN A 289 29.44 14.67 -5.21
CA ASN A 289 28.68 15.61 -4.36
C ASN A 289 29.09 17.05 -4.59
N GLU A 290 30.39 17.32 -4.76
CA GLU A 290 30.90 18.68 -4.95
C GLU A 290 30.29 19.38 -6.16
N VAL A 291 30.22 18.70 -7.31
CA VAL A 291 29.59 19.26 -8.51
C VAL A 291 28.12 19.59 -8.26
N PHE A 292 27.39 18.73 -7.54
CA PHE A 292 25.98 18.99 -7.23
C PHE A 292 25.80 20.06 -6.14
N HIS A 293 26.77 20.25 -5.25
CA HIS A 293 26.81 21.41 -4.35
C HIS A 293 26.98 22.71 -5.13
N GLU A 294 27.90 22.73 -6.10
CA GLU A 294 28.16 23.88 -6.96
C GLU A 294 26.90 24.23 -7.77
N ILE A 295 26.31 23.26 -8.46
CA ILE A 295 25.07 23.45 -9.24
C ILE A 295 23.91 23.93 -8.36
N THR A 296 23.74 23.36 -7.16
CA THR A 296 22.68 23.78 -6.23
C THR A 296 22.93 25.19 -5.68
N THR A 297 24.19 25.59 -5.55
CA THR A 297 24.57 26.95 -5.15
C THR A 297 24.31 27.95 -6.29
N ASP A 298 24.67 27.60 -7.52
CA ASP A 298 24.50 28.45 -8.70
C ASP A 298 23.02 28.67 -9.07
N ILE A 299 22.23 27.59 -9.18
CA ILE A 299 20.79 27.66 -9.48
C ILE A 299 20.00 28.24 -8.29
N GLY A 300 20.44 27.92 -7.08
CA GLY A 300 19.77 28.26 -5.84
C GLY A 300 18.70 27.24 -5.41
N PRO A 301 18.54 27.03 -4.09
CA PRO A 301 17.65 25.99 -3.55
C PRO A 301 16.17 26.21 -3.87
N SER A 302 15.74 27.47 -4.06
CA SER A 302 14.34 27.80 -4.33
C SER A 302 13.83 27.15 -5.63
N GLU A 303 14.56 27.26 -6.73
CA GLU A 303 14.14 26.72 -8.02
C GLU A 303 14.18 25.18 -8.04
N ILE A 304 15.14 24.59 -7.31
CA ILE A 304 15.24 23.13 -7.13
C ILE A 304 14.05 22.60 -6.32
N LEU A 305 13.66 23.24 -5.22
CA LEU A 305 12.49 22.84 -4.43
C LEU A 305 11.18 23.02 -5.20
N LYS A 306 11.07 24.08 -6.00
CA LYS A 306 9.93 24.29 -6.91
C LYS A 306 9.85 23.18 -7.95
N THR A 307 10.97 22.76 -8.53
CA THR A 307 11.03 21.63 -9.46
C THR A 307 10.68 20.32 -8.78
N ALA A 308 11.17 20.07 -7.56
CA ALA A 308 10.79 18.90 -6.76
C ALA A 308 9.26 18.82 -6.55
N SER A 309 8.63 19.95 -6.19
CA SER A 309 7.18 20.02 -5.98
C SER A 309 6.38 19.88 -7.28
N LYS A 310 6.89 20.45 -8.38
CA LYS A 310 6.34 20.28 -9.74
C LYS A 310 6.31 18.80 -10.13
N LEU A 311 7.40 18.07 -9.86
CA LEU A 311 7.54 16.63 -10.13
C LEU A 311 6.74 15.73 -9.17
N GLY A 312 5.98 16.31 -8.23
CA GLY A 312 5.08 15.58 -7.35
C GLY A 312 5.67 15.08 -6.04
N LEU A 313 6.94 15.40 -5.74
CA LEU A 313 7.51 15.10 -4.42
C LEU A 313 6.80 15.92 -3.32
N GLY A 314 6.66 15.36 -2.12
CA GLY A 314 5.94 16.01 -1.02
C GLY A 314 4.40 15.97 -1.15
N LYS A 315 3.86 15.18 -2.09
CA LYS A 315 2.41 14.96 -2.29
C LYS A 315 2.11 13.47 -2.47
N SER A 316 0.90 13.05 -2.11
CA SER A 316 0.43 11.69 -2.46
C SER A 316 0.52 11.46 -3.97
N THR A 317 0.88 10.24 -4.37
CA THR A 317 0.77 9.80 -5.76
C THR A 317 -0.65 9.36 -6.13
N GLU A 318 -1.47 9.06 -5.12
CA GLU A 318 -2.85 8.58 -5.27
C GLU A 318 -2.91 7.21 -5.96
N VAL A 319 -1.96 6.33 -5.60
CA VAL A 319 -1.73 5.03 -6.26
C VAL A 319 -2.88 4.01 -6.16
N GLY A 320 -3.96 4.35 -5.45
CA GLY A 320 -5.09 3.45 -5.20
C GLY A 320 -4.99 2.69 -3.88
N LEU A 321 -4.23 3.21 -2.90
CA LEU A 321 -4.13 2.67 -1.55
C LEU A 321 -4.24 3.77 -0.50
N ASP A 322 -4.95 3.48 0.58
CA ASP A 322 -5.02 4.32 1.76
C ASP A 322 -3.66 4.39 2.49
N PHE A 323 -3.53 5.42 3.34
CA PHE A 323 -2.37 5.65 4.21
C PHE A 323 -1.04 5.91 3.49
N GLU A 324 -1.08 6.32 2.22
CA GLU A 324 0.10 6.79 1.51
C GLU A 324 0.74 8.01 2.22
N SER A 325 2.04 7.93 2.50
CA SER A 325 2.79 9.04 3.05
C SER A 325 3.07 10.07 1.96
N LYS A 326 2.81 11.35 2.27
CA LYS A 326 3.03 12.45 1.31
C LYS A 326 4.51 12.76 1.08
N GLY A 327 5.42 12.28 1.93
CA GLY A 327 6.80 12.79 1.96
C GLY A 327 6.88 14.24 2.43
N LYS A 328 8.06 14.83 2.32
CA LYS A 328 8.33 16.17 2.81
C LYS A 328 9.32 16.89 1.90
N ILE A 329 8.89 18.02 1.36
CA ILE A 329 9.80 19.01 0.77
C ILE A 329 10.14 20.05 1.86
N PRO A 330 11.42 20.33 2.12
CA PRO A 330 11.82 21.31 3.11
C PRO A 330 11.36 22.72 2.74
N GLN A 331 11.14 23.57 3.75
CA GLN A 331 10.91 25.00 3.53
C GLN A 331 12.22 25.69 3.18
N ILE A 332 12.15 26.76 2.38
CA ILE A 332 13.32 27.44 1.81
C ILE A 332 14.29 27.97 2.89
N ASP A 333 13.75 28.44 4.02
CA ASP A 333 14.48 28.92 5.19
C ASP A 333 15.32 27.80 5.83
N THR A 334 14.79 26.58 5.90
CA THR A 334 15.48 25.41 6.48
C THR A 334 16.64 24.89 5.63
N VAL A 335 16.68 25.24 4.34
CA VAL A 335 17.76 24.86 3.41
C VAL A 335 18.63 26.06 3.00
N SER A 336 18.39 27.23 3.59
CA SER A 336 19.18 28.43 3.33
C SER A 336 20.59 28.32 3.96
N GLY A 337 21.57 28.99 3.34
CA GLY A 337 22.97 28.97 3.76
C GLY A 337 23.74 27.71 3.33
N ILE A 338 25.07 27.74 3.55
CA ILE A 338 26.01 26.73 3.01
C ILE A 338 25.65 25.31 3.45
N LYS A 339 25.35 25.11 4.74
CA LYS A 339 25.04 23.78 5.28
C LYS A 339 23.71 23.23 4.73
N GLY A 340 22.66 24.06 4.73
CA GLY A 340 21.34 23.68 4.23
C GLY A 340 21.37 23.35 2.73
N ASN A 341 22.06 24.16 1.93
CA ASN A 341 22.21 23.96 0.50
C ASN A 341 22.93 22.64 0.19
N ARG A 342 24.05 22.35 0.89
CA ARG A 342 24.77 21.08 0.73
C ARG A 342 23.92 19.86 1.08
N LEU A 343 23.16 19.92 2.19
CA LEU A 343 22.24 18.83 2.56
C LEU A 343 21.17 18.62 1.49
N LEU A 344 20.59 19.69 0.96
CA LEU A 344 19.61 19.61 -0.13
C LEU A 344 20.21 18.98 -1.38
N ALA A 345 21.38 19.43 -1.81
CA ALA A 345 22.10 18.94 -2.98
C ALA A 345 22.43 17.42 -2.88
N MET A 346 22.64 16.93 -1.66
CA MET A 346 22.85 15.51 -1.37
C MET A 346 21.54 14.72 -1.20
N GLY A 347 20.38 15.37 -1.25
CA GLY A 347 19.07 14.75 -1.00
C GLY A 347 18.86 14.33 0.46
N GLN A 348 19.43 15.09 1.40
CA GLN A 348 19.41 14.84 2.84
C GLN A 348 18.71 15.97 3.62
N GLY A 349 18.77 15.90 4.95
CA GLY A 349 18.11 16.86 5.84
C GLY A 349 16.62 16.53 5.98
N GLN A 350 15.76 17.54 5.86
CA GLN A 350 14.31 17.36 6.04
C GLN A 350 13.58 16.83 4.80
N LEU A 351 14.30 16.51 3.73
CA LEU A 351 13.71 15.99 2.50
C LEU A 351 13.35 14.51 2.67
N GLU A 352 12.08 14.16 2.49
CA GLU A 352 11.61 12.78 2.63
C GLU A 352 10.76 12.39 1.43
N VAL A 353 10.93 11.16 0.93
CA VAL A 353 10.19 10.61 -0.19
C VAL A 353 9.76 9.17 0.07
N THR A 354 8.70 8.72 -0.57
CA THR A 354 8.32 7.30 -0.62
C THR A 354 8.96 6.61 -1.84
N PRO A 355 9.15 5.27 -1.80
CA PRO A 355 9.56 4.53 -3.00
C PRO A 355 8.64 4.76 -4.20
N ILE A 356 7.32 4.85 -4.01
CA ILE A 356 6.37 5.10 -5.11
C ILE A 356 6.55 6.50 -5.74
N GLN A 357 6.92 7.52 -4.95
CA GLN A 357 7.29 8.83 -5.49
C GLN A 357 8.56 8.78 -6.33
N ILE A 358 9.55 7.97 -5.93
CA ILE A 358 10.78 7.76 -6.71
C ILE A 358 10.51 7.00 -8.00
N ALA A 359 9.63 5.99 -7.97
CA ALA A 359 9.19 5.28 -9.16
C ALA A 359 8.51 6.24 -10.15
N LYS A 360 7.61 7.11 -9.66
CA LYS A 360 6.98 8.17 -10.46
C LYS A 360 7.99 9.18 -11.02
N LEU A 361 8.94 9.63 -10.21
CA LEU A 361 10.01 10.53 -10.67
C LEU A 361 10.83 9.88 -11.80
N THR A 362 11.14 8.59 -11.66
CA THR A 362 11.92 7.84 -12.64
C THR A 362 11.13 7.59 -13.93
N SER A 363 9.80 7.37 -13.84
CA SER A 363 8.97 7.20 -15.04
C SER A 363 8.87 8.44 -15.88
N ILE A 364 8.81 9.64 -15.28
CA ILE A 364 8.87 10.92 -15.99
C ILE A 364 10.14 10.99 -16.86
N VAL A 365 11.27 10.49 -16.36
CA VAL A 365 12.51 10.44 -17.15
C VAL A 365 12.41 9.41 -18.27
N ALA A 366 11.88 8.22 -17.97
CA ALA A 366 11.81 7.09 -18.89
C ALA A 366 10.85 7.32 -20.08
N ASN A 367 9.70 7.95 -19.83
CA ASN A 367 8.60 8.04 -20.79
C ASN A 367 8.61 9.32 -21.65
N GLY A 368 9.70 10.08 -21.68
CA GLY A 368 9.80 11.31 -22.49
C GLY A 368 9.29 12.57 -21.80
N GLY A 369 9.10 12.54 -20.47
CA GLY A 369 8.76 13.71 -19.66
C GLY A 369 7.31 13.78 -19.22
N TYR A 370 6.51 12.73 -19.39
CA TYR A 370 5.09 12.71 -19.04
C TYR A 370 4.89 12.37 -17.56
N ASN A 371 4.06 13.18 -16.91
CA ASN A 371 3.63 12.92 -15.53
C ASN A 371 2.49 11.90 -15.52
N ILE A 372 2.86 10.62 -15.50
CA ILE A 372 1.91 9.51 -15.40
C ILE A 372 1.61 9.23 -13.92
N HIS A 373 0.34 8.98 -13.62
CA HIS A 373 -0.11 8.64 -12.28
C HIS A 373 0.07 7.15 -12.05
N PRO A 374 0.81 6.74 -10.99
CA PRO A 374 0.86 5.34 -10.60
C PRO A 374 -0.53 4.82 -10.27
N ASN A 375 -0.84 3.58 -10.62
CA ASN A 375 -2.12 2.96 -10.33
C ASN A 375 -1.96 1.45 -10.04
N ILE A 376 -2.75 0.94 -9.10
CA ILE A 376 -2.76 -0.46 -8.67
C ILE A 376 -4.04 -1.20 -9.06
N VAL A 377 -5.14 -0.49 -9.37
CA VAL A 377 -6.44 -1.13 -9.64
C VAL A 377 -6.90 -0.91 -11.07
N HIS A 378 -7.16 -1.99 -11.79
CA HIS A 378 -7.71 -1.96 -13.14
C HIS A 378 -9.23 -1.87 -13.16
N TYR A 379 -9.90 -2.62 -12.29
CA TYR A 379 -11.34 -2.83 -12.37
C TYR A 379 -11.93 -3.29 -11.04
N ILE A 380 -13.16 -2.87 -10.78
CA ILE A 380 -13.97 -3.30 -9.63
C ILE A 380 -15.38 -3.60 -10.15
N GLY A 381 -15.90 -4.80 -9.87
CA GLY A 381 -17.23 -5.23 -10.31
C GLY A 381 -17.30 -6.73 -10.58
N GLU A 382 -18.21 -7.16 -11.45
CA GLU A 382 -18.32 -8.58 -11.84
C GLU A 382 -17.06 -9.04 -12.60
N LYS A 383 -16.61 -10.28 -12.35
CA LYS A 383 -15.40 -10.80 -12.98
C LYS A 383 -15.45 -10.65 -14.51
N PRO A 384 -14.53 -9.86 -15.12
CA PRO A 384 -14.55 -9.66 -16.55
C PRO A 384 -14.15 -10.95 -17.27
N THR A 385 -14.63 -11.15 -18.49
CA THR A 385 -14.30 -12.32 -19.31
C THR A 385 -12.90 -12.26 -19.92
N LEU A 386 -12.32 -11.06 -19.99
CA LEU A 386 -11.00 -10.80 -20.54
C LEU A 386 -10.27 -9.78 -19.66
N PRO A 387 -8.93 -9.85 -19.56
CA PRO A 387 -8.15 -8.81 -18.90
C PRO A 387 -8.49 -7.42 -19.43
N SER A 388 -8.63 -6.45 -18.52
CA SER A 388 -8.88 -5.06 -18.89
C SER A 388 -7.70 -4.51 -19.69
N SER A 389 -7.97 -3.80 -20.79
CA SER A 389 -6.94 -3.05 -21.49
C SER A 389 -6.48 -1.87 -20.63
N SER A 390 -5.19 -1.55 -20.68
CA SER A 390 -4.59 -0.41 -19.98
C SER A 390 -5.44 0.86 -20.13
N ILE A 391 -5.58 1.63 -19.05
CA ILE A 391 -6.26 2.93 -19.09
C ILE A 391 -5.49 3.80 -20.08
N ASP A 392 -6.15 4.21 -21.15
CA ASP A 392 -5.53 4.97 -22.22
C ASP A 392 -5.33 6.42 -21.76
N PHE A 393 -4.09 6.80 -21.42
CA PHE A 393 -3.74 8.15 -20.96
C PHE A 393 -3.66 9.13 -22.14
N PHE A 394 -4.75 9.27 -22.90
CA PHE A 394 -4.77 10.05 -24.15
C PHE A 394 -4.57 11.56 -23.99
N ASN A 395 -4.41 12.09 -22.77
CA ASN A 395 -4.37 13.54 -22.53
C ASN A 395 -3.25 14.03 -21.59
N ALA A 396 -2.27 13.19 -21.22
CA ALA A 396 -1.18 13.63 -20.37
C ALA A 396 -0.29 14.64 -21.10
N LYS A 397 0.02 15.79 -20.47
CA LYS A 397 1.00 16.76 -20.99
C LYS A 397 2.38 16.50 -20.35
N PRO A 398 3.48 16.68 -21.10
CA PRO A 398 4.81 16.54 -20.52
C PRO A 398 5.08 17.64 -19.49
N ILE A 399 5.67 17.25 -18.36
CA ILE A 399 6.05 18.13 -17.25
C ILE A 399 7.50 18.60 -17.34
N ILE A 400 8.33 17.89 -18.09
CA ILE A 400 9.68 18.30 -18.52
C ILE A 400 9.79 18.14 -20.04
N SER A 401 10.74 18.83 -20.66
CA SER A 401 10.93 18.70 -22.11
C SER A 401 11.46 17.31 -22.51
N LEU A 402 11.15 16.88 -23.74
CA LEU A 402 11.70 15.64 -24.31
C LEU A 402 13.25 15.69 -24.37
N ASP A 403 13.83 16.86 -24.66
CA ASP A 403 15.28 17.05 -24.64
C ASP A 403 15.87 16.84 -23.23
N THR A 404 15.22 17.40 -22.20
CA THR A 404 15.58 17.17 -20.79
C THR A 404 15.52 15.70 -20.43
N SER A 405 14.42 15.02 -20.78
CA SER A 405 14.27 13.57 -20.57
C SER A 405 15.38 12.78 -21.26
N ASN A 406 15.65 13.02 -22.55
CA ASN A 406 16.68 12.30 -23.30
C ASN A 406 18.10 12.52 -22.74
N LYS A 407 18.43 13.77 -22.38
CA LYS A 407 19.70 14.11 -21.73
C LYS A 407 19.86 13.37 -20.40
N LEU A 408 18.81 13.33 -19.58
CA LEU A 408 18.85 12.65 -18.29
C LEU A 408 18.88 11.13 -18.43
N LYS A 409 18.17 10.55 -19.41
CA LYS A 409 18.31 9.13 -19.76
C LYS A 409 19.76 8.77 -20.07
N LYS A 410 20.47 9.59 -20.84
CA LYS A 410 21.90 9.40 -21.15
C LYS A 410 22.80 9.50 -19.90
N MET A 411 22.49 10.42 -18.98
CA MET A 411 23.20 10.52 -17.70
C MET A 411 22.97 9.28 -16.83
N MET A 412 21.73 8.78 -16.75
CA MET A 412 21.39 7.55 -16.02
C MET A 412 21.99 6.29 -16.67
N GLN A 413 22.08 6.24 -17.99
CA GLN A 413 22.80 5.16 -18.69
C GLN A 413 24.29 5.16 -18.34
N SER A 414 24.91 6.34 -18.22
CA SER A 414 26.32 6.46 -17.87
C SER A 414 26.63 5.90 -16.47
N THR A 415 25.67 5.99 -15.54
CA THR A 415 25.77 5.35 -14.22
C THR A 415 25.92 3.83 -14.32
N ILE A 416 25.28 3.20 -15.30
CA ILE A 416 25.42 1.77 -15.61
C ILE A 416 26.67 1.52 -16.47
N SER A 417 27.01 2.38 -17.43
CA SER A 417 28.13 2.10 -18.33
C SER A 417 29.50 2.15 -17.63
N TYR A 418 29.69 3.08 -16.70
CA TYR A 418 30.98 3.28 -16.02
C TYR A 418 30.88 3.89 -14.62
N GLY A 419 29.67 4.16 -14.14
CA GLY A 419 29.44 4.82 -12.86
C GLY A 419 29.16 3.87 -11.70
N THR A 420 28.32 4.34 -10.77
CA THR A 420 28.03 3.64 -9.51
C THR A 420 27.15 2.39 -9.64
N ALA A 421 26.58 2.11 -10.81
CA ALA A 421 25.75 0.92 -11.07
C ALA A 421 26.33 0.03 -12.19
N LYS A 422 27.66 0.06 -12.37
CA LYS A 422 28.37 -0.66 -13.45
C LYS A 422 28.25 -2.18 -13.44
N ASP A 423 27.80 -2.75 -12.33
CA ASP A 423 27.59 -4.19 -12.20
C ASP A 423 26.24 -4.63 -12.79
N ILE A 424 25.39 -3.69 -13.23
CA ILE A 424 24.20 -3.98 -14.02
C ILE A 424 24.62 -4.25 -15.47
N LEU A 425 24.30 -5.44 -15.97
CA LEU A 425 24.73 -5.90 -17.30
C LEU A 425 23.67 -5.68 -18.38
N TYR A 426 22.48 -5.20 -18.01
CA TYR A 426 21.37 -4.96 -18.92
C TYR A 426 21.33 -3.52 -19.43
N GLY A 427 20.85 -3.36 -20.66
CA GLY A 427 20.71 -2.04 -21.28
C GLY A 427 19.63 -1.22 -20.61
N GLY A 428 19.98 -0.07 -20.03
CA GLY A 428 19.03 0.81 -19.34
C GLY A 428 19.69 2.06 -18.79
N GLY A 429 19.05 2.67 -17.79
CA GLY A 429 19.64 3.75 -17.00
C GLY A 429 19.23 3.65 -15.54
N ALA A 430 20.14 3.98 -14.63
CA ALA A 430 19.87 3.94 -13.20
C ALA A 430 20.53 5.10 -12.44
N LYS A 431 20.09 5.32 -11.21
CA LYS A 431 20.78 6.14 -10.22
C LYS A 431 20.79 5.40 -8.88
N THR A 432 21.94 5.38 -8.22
CA THR A 432 22.07 4.86 -6.85
C THR A 432 22.05 6.00 -5.83
N GLY A 433 21.65 5.68 -4.60
CA GLY A 433 21.63 6.60 -3.47
C GLY A 433 22.02 5.91 -2.16
N THR A 434 22.79 6.61 -1.34
CA THR A 434 23.25 6.17 -0.02
C THR A 434 22.95 7.30 0.95
N ALA A 435 22.02 7.09 1.88
CA ALA A 435 21.73 8.04 2.93
C ALA A 435 22.56 7.76 4.19
N ASP A 436 22.81 8.81 4.98
CA ASP A 436 23.65 8.72 6.19
C ASP A 436 23.03 7.85 7.27
N ASN A 437 21.70 7.71 7.26
CA ASN A 437 20.95 6.87 8.20
C ASN A 437 20.87 5.38 7.80
N GLY A 438 21.72 4.94 6.88
CA GLY A 438 21.83 3.52 6.49
C GLY A 438 20.89 3.08 5.38
N LEU A 439 20.07 3.98 4.80
CA LEU A 439 19.26 3.64 3.63
C LEU A 439 20.12 3.51 2.37
N ARG A 440 19.76 2.55 1.53
CA ARG A 440 20.34 2.30 0.22
C ARG A 440 19.23 2.28 -0.82
N TRP A 441 19.45 3.01 -1.90
CA TRP A 441 18.50 3.22 -2.97
C TRP A 441 19.10 2.86 -4.32
N ILE A 442 18.27 2.32 -5.20
CA ILE A 442 18.49 2.38 -6.63
C ILE A 442 17.14 2.59 -7.33
N ALA A 443 17.14 3.43 -8.35
CA ALA A 443 15.99 3.61 -9.23
C ALA A 443 16.48 3.66 -10.67
N GLY A 444 15.80 2.97 -11.57
CA GLY A 444 16.19 2.89 -12.97
C GLY A 444 15.05 2.51 -13.89
N PHE A 445 15.32 2.58 -15.19
CA PHE A 445 14.40 2.21 -16.25
C PHE A 445 15.07 1.28 -17.27
N PHE A 446 14.28 0.34 -17.79
CA PHE A 446 14.77 -0.72 -18.66
C PHE A 446 13.70 -1.19 -19.66
N PRO A 447 14.06 -1.56 -20.90
CA PRO A 447 15.35 -1.34 -21.55
C PRO A 447 15.57 0.15 -21.90
N TYR A 448 16.77 0.53 -22.39
CA TYR A 448 17.11 1.94 -22.66
C TYR A 448 16.24 2.62 -23.74
N GLU A 449 16.07 1.97 -24.90
CA GLU A 449 15.41 2.58 -26.07
C GLU A 449 13.89 2.71 -25.90
N ASN A 450 13.23 1.66 -25.41
CA ASN A 450 11.80 1.62 -25.18
C ASN A 450 11.53 1.10 -23.76
N PRO A 451 11.65 1.96 -22.73
CA PRO A 451 11.50 1.54 -21.35
C PRO A 451 10.13 0.91 -21.10
N LYS A 452 10.15 -0.32 -20.58
CA LYS A 452 8.97 -1.10 -20.19
C LYS A 452 8.82 -1.20 -18.68
N TYR A 453 9.93 -1.07 -17.96
CA TYR A 453 9.96 -1.19 -16.52
C TYR A 453 10.70 0.00 -15.94
N VAL A 454 10.09 0.61 -14.93
CA VAL A 454 10.76 1.42 -13.92
C VAL A 454 10.83 0.57 -12.67
N ILE A 455 12.05 0.40 -12.16
CA ILE A 455 12.33 -0.41 -10.98
C ILE A 455 12.93 0.49 -9.92
N THR A 456 12.30 0.55 -8.75
CA THR A 456 12.79 1.27 -7.57
C THR A 456 12.97 0.31 -6.42
N ILE A 457 14.15 0.32 -5.80
CA ILE A 457 14.49 -0.54 -4.67
C ILE A 457 15.03 0.30 -3.54
N LEU A 458 14.43 0.12 -2.36
CA LEU A 458 14.89 0.65 -1.07
C LEU A 458 15.33 -0.52 -0.19
N VAL A 459 16.52 -0.43 0.38
CA VAL A 459 17.00 -1.34 1.44
C VAL A 459 17.33 -0.52 2.67
N GLU A 460 16.82 -0.93 3.84
CA GLU A 460 17.20 -0.34 5.12
C GLU A 460 18.33 -1.14 5.78
N ASN A 461 19.38 -0.46 6.23
CA ASN A 461 20.49 -1.07 6.99
C ASN A 461 21.16 -2.28 6.30
N GLY A 462 21.19 -2.29 4.97
CA GLY A 462 21.70 -3.41 4.17
C GLY A 462 22.77 -3.01 3.15
N GLN A 463 23.08 -3.96 2.26
CA GLN A 463 24.02 -3.73 1.17
C GLN A 463 23.37 -2.93 0.03
N SER A 464 24.19 -2.56 -0.95
CA SER A 464 23.73 -1.88 -2.16
C SER A 464 22.70 -2.75 -2.91
N PRO A 465 21.53 -2.19 -3.31
CA PRO A 465 20.50 -2.93 -4.04
C PRO A 465 20.85 -3.20 -5.52
N VAL A 466 22.04 -2.84 -6.00
CA VAL A 466 22.49 -3.08 -7.38
C VAL A 466 22.40 -4.56 -7.75
N LYS A 467 22.84 -5.45 -6.85
CA LYS A 467 22.78 -6.91 -7.07
C LYS A 467 21.33 -7.42 -7.19
N ILE A 468 20.44 -6.92 -6.32
CA ILE A 468 19.01 -7.25 -6.35
C ILE A 468 18.40 -6.79 -7.68
N MET A 469 18.73 -5.56 -8.12
CA MET A 469 18.28 -5.05 -9.41
C MET A 469 18.79 -5.93 -10.57
N GLN A 470 20.06 -6.31 -10.56
CA GLN A 470 20.63 -7.21 -11.57
C GLN A 470 19.93 -8.57 -11.62
N GLU A 471 19.61 -9.17 -10.47
CA GLU A 471 18.88 -10.45 -10.39
C GLU A 471 17.44 -10.30 -10.91
N ILE A 472 16.72 -9.24 -10.53
CA ILE A 472 15.37 -8.94 -11.07
C ILE A 472 15.41 -8.80 -12.59
N LEU A 473 16.38 -8.04 -13.13
CA LEU A 473 16.53 -7.83 -14.57
C LEU A 473 16.79 -9.14 -15.32
N SER A 474 17.50 -10.08 -14.70
CA SER A 474 17.74 -11.40 -15.26
C SER A 474 16.50 -12.27 -15.36
N GLU A 475 15.60 -12.20 -14.38
CA GLU A 475 14.37 -13.01 -14.39
C GLU A 475 13.33 -12.45 -15.36
N ILE A 476 13.23 -11.13 -15.52
CA ILE A 476 12.28 -10.51 -16.45
C ILE A 476 12.68 -10.63 -17.93
N GLY A 477 13.83 -11.25 -18.23
CA GLY A 477 14.23 -11.61 -19.59
C GLY A 477 14.64 -10.43 -20.48
N LEU A 478 15.27 -9.41 -19.89
CA LEU A 478 15.83 -8.25 -20.62
C LEU A 478 17.22 -8.49 -21.22
#